data_AF-A0A765XAC9-F1
#
_entry.id   AF-A0A765XAC9-F1
#
_cell.length_a   1.000
_cell.length_b   1.000
_cell.length_c   1.000
_cell.angle_alpha   90.00
_cell.angle_beta   90.00
_cell.angle_gamma   90.00
#
_symmetry.space_group_name_H-M   'P 1'
#
loop_
_entity.id
_entity.type
_entity.pdbx_description
1 polymer ?
#
loop_
_entity_poly.entity_id
_entity_poly.type
_entity_poly.pdbx_seq_one_letter_code
_entity_poly.pdbx_strand_id
1 'polypeptide(L)'
;MRNVFTPEYREQLKARIVELVRRDGRKTRKQLEDETGATRHLIEVLAKELVGSGIVYGSGHGIFPSEQARKDWIKARKEMSKGTAKKKRDPELIYSLPDGEIRCYNRRQNIICRECRQSEAMQRVLDFYQGNFQEVVL
;
A
#
# COMPACT_ATOMS: atom_id res chain seq x y z
N MET A 1 -38.90 1.73 6.35
CA MET A 1 -39.42 1.52 4.97
C MET A 1 -38.26 1.02 4.12
N ARG A 2 -38.35 -0.16 3.49
CA ARG A 2 -37.33 -0.54 2.49
C ARG A 2 -37.56 0.37 1.29
N ASN A 3 -36.55 1.16 0.91
CA ASN A 3 -36.59 1.89 -0.35
C ASN A 3 -36.81 0.85 -1.46
N VAL A 4 -38.02 0.81 -2.01
CA VAL A 4 -38.32 0.02 -3.19
C VAL A 4 -37.37 0.54 -4.27
N PHE A 5 -36.65 -0.36 -4.93
CA PHE A 5 -35.72 -0.01 -6.00
C PHE A 5 -36.52 0.52 -7.19
N THR A 6 -36.83 1.81 -7.19
CA THR A 6 -37.53 2.45 -8.30
C THR A 6 -36.53 2.96 -9.34
N PRO A 7 -36.90 2.98 -10.63
CA PRO A 7 -36.08 3.56 -11.68
C PRO A 7 -35.67 5.01 -11.39
N GLU A 8 -36.55 5.79 -10.77
CA GLU A 8 -36.29 7.19 -10.42
C GLU A 8 -35.21 7.32 -9.35
N TYR A 9 -35.26 6.49 -8.30
CA TYR A 9 -34.23 6.47 -7.26
C TYR A 9 -32.86 6.09 -7.85
N ARG A 10 -32.84 5.16 -8.80
CA ARG A 10 -31.62 4.74 -9.50
C ARG A 10 -30.99 5.90 -10.25
N GLU A 11 -31.78 6.68 -11.01
CA GLU A 11 -31.27 7.83 -11.77
C GLU A 11 -30.86 8.98 -10.85
N GLN A 12 -31.58 9.23 -9.76
CA GLN A 12 -31.16 10.20 -8.73
C GLN A 12 -29.80 9.82 -8.12
N LEU A 13 -29.60 8.53 -7.80
CA LEU A 13 -28.36 8.05 -7.23
C LEU A 13 -27.20 8.13 -8.24
N LYS A 14 -27.44 7.81 -9.52
CA LYS A 14 -26.45 8.02 -10.58
C LYS A 14 -26.04 9.49 -10.70
N ALA A 15 -27.01 10.41 -10.74
CA ALA A 15 -26.74 11.84 -10.79
C ALA A 15 -25.91 12.29 -9.57
N ARG A 16 -26.24 11.79 -8.38
CA ARG A 16 -25.50 12.09 -7.15
C ARG A 16 -24.06 11.57 -7.20
N ILE A 17 -23.83 10.36 -7.69
CA ILE A 17 -22.46 9.81 -7.87
C ILE A 17 -21.65 10.71 -8.81
N VAL A 18 -22.24 11.14 -9.92
CA VAL A 18 -21.56 12.02 -10.89
C VAL A 18 -21.24 13.37 -10.26
N GLU A 19 -22.17 13.97 -9.52
CA GLU A 19 -21.96 15.22 -8.79
C GLU A 19 -20.79 15.11 -7.80
N LEU A 20 -20.76 14.06 -6.98
CA LEU A 20 -19.71 13.82 -6.00
C LEU A 20 -18.33 13.62 -6.64
N VAL A 21 -18.28 12.88 -7.75
CA VAL A 21 -17.05 12.67 -8.52
C VAL A 21 -16.57 13.97 -9.14
N ARG A 22 -17.46 14.80 -9.71
CA ARG A 22 -17.08 16.09 -10.29
C ARG A 22 -16.61 17.09 -9.24
N ARG A 23 -17.28 17.14 -8.09
CA ARG A 23 -16.94 18.07 -6.99
C ARG A 23 -15.60 17.74 -6.36
N ASP A 24 -15.36 16.46 -6.04
CA ASP A 24 -14.21 16.05 -5.23
C ASP A 24 -13.10 15.40 -6.07
N GLY A 25 -13.31 15.28 -7.38
CA GLY A 25 -12.42 14.61 -8.33
C GLY A 25 -12.49 13.09 -8.19
N ARG A 26 -11.67 12.52 -7.32
CA ARG A 26 -11.56 11.06 -7.17
C ARG A 26 -12.45 10.55 -6.04
N LYS A 27 -13.30 9.56 -6.34
CA LYS A 27 -14.05 8.80 -5.32
C LYS A 27 -13.77 7.30 -5.36
N THR A 28 -13.74 6.66 -4.20
CA THR A 28 -13.82 5.19 -4.08
C THR A 28 -15.26 4.73 -3.93
N ARG A 29 -15.50 3.46 -4.22
CA ARG A 29 -16.82 2.82 -3.97
C ARG A 29 -17.22 2.92 -2.50
N LYS A 30 -16.25 2.78 -1.58
CA LYS A 30 -16.48 2.95 -0.14
C LYS A 30 -16.90 4.38 0.21
N GLN A 31 -16.19 5.39 -0.30
CA GLN A 31 -16.57 6.80 -0.08
C GLN A 31 -17.96 7.12 -0.65
N LEU A 32 -18.30 6.55 -1.81
CA LEU A 32 -19.64 6.72 -2.39
C LEU A 32 -20.72 6.04 -1.54
N GLU A 33 -20.45 4.84 -1.01
CA GLU A 33 -21.34 4.16 -0.06
C GLU A 33 -21.54 5.00 1.21
N ASP A 34 -20.46 5.51 1.81
CA ASP A 34 -20.51 6.33 3.02
C ASP A 34 -21.29 7.65 2.80
N GLU A 35 -21.12 8.30 1.64
CA GLU A 35 -21.74 9.62 1.35
C GLU A 35 -23.17 9.53 0.80
N THR A 36 -23.51 8.44 0.13
CA THR A 36 -24.86 8.25 -0.44
C THR A 36 -25.76 7.40 0.46
N GLY A 37 -25.19 6.68 1.43
CA GLY A 37 -25.90 5.71 2.26
C GLY A 37 -26.41 4.48 1.48
N ALA A 38 -26.05 4.35 0.19
CA ALA A 38 -26.46 3.24 -0.64
C ALA A 38 -25.55 2.03 -0.45
N THR A 39 -26.11 0.83 -0.55
CA THR A 39 -25.35 -0.42 -0.41
C THR A 39 -24.21 -0.50 -1.42
N ARG A 40 -23.04 -1.00 -0.98
CA ARG A 40 -21.87 -1.26 -1.84
C ARG A 40 -22.18 -1.91 -3.19
N HIS A 41 -23.06 -2.91 -3.21
CA HIS A 41 -23.43 -3.62 -4.44
C HIS A 41 -24.11 -2.69 -5.45
N LEU A 42 -25.05 -1.85 -4.98
CA LEU A 42 -25.74 -0.90 -5.84
C LEU A 42 -24.76 0.14 -6.40
N ILE A 43 -23.88 0.68 -5.55
CA ILE A 43 -22.82 1.60 -5.99
C ILE A 43 -21.93 0.96 -7.05
N GLU A 44 -21.58 -0.32 -6.91
CA GLU A 44 -20.76 -1.02 -7.90
C GLU A 44 -21.47 -1.17 -9.24
N VAL A 45 -22.75 -1.56 -9.25
CA VAL A 45 -23.55 -1.70 -10.47
C VAL A 45 -23.68 -0.35 -11.18
N LEU A 46 -24.07 0.71 -10.47
CA LEU A 46 -24.25 2.04 -11.05
C LEU A 46 -22.93 2.65 -11.53
N ALA A 47 -21.84 2.44 -10.78
CA ALA A 47 -20.52 2.87 -11.23
C ALA A 47 -20.12 2.21 -12.55
N LYS A 48 -20.38 0.91 -12.73
CA LYS A 48 -20.09 0.21 -13.99
C LYS A 48 -20.92 0.76 -15.14
N GLU A 49 -22.19 1.06 -14.92
CA GLU A 49 -23.06 1.69 -15.93
C GLU A 49 -22.56 3.08 -16.32
N LEU A 50 -22.22 3.93 -15.34
CA LEU A 50 -21.70 5.28 -15.59
C LEU A 50 -20.34 5.27 -16.31
N VAL A 51 -19.52 4.26 -16.04
CA VAL A 51 -18.26 4.05 -16.76
C VAL A 51 -18.54 3.56 -18.19
N GLY A 52 -19.47 2.63 -18.37
CA GLY A 52 -19.88 2.12 -19.67
C GLY A 52 -20.51 3.19 -20.57
N SER A 53 -21.20 4.17 -19.99
CA SER A 53 -21.74 5.32 -20.73
C SER A 53 -20.70 6.42 -21.00
N GLY A 54 -19.49 6.32 -20.45
CA GLY A 54 -18.43 7.31 -20.62
C GLY A 54 -18.62 8.61 -19.84
N ILE A 55 -19.63 8.70 -18.96
CA ILE A 55 -19.88 9.90 -18.14
C ILE A 55 -18.78 10.09 -17.08
N VAL A 56 -18.24 8.98 -16.58
CA VAL A 56 -17.13 8.94 -15.62
C VAL A 56 -16.08 7.94 -16.06
N TYR A 57 -14.86 8.11 -15.56
CA TYR A 57 -13.75 7.22 -15.85
C TYR A 57 -13.49 6.27 -14.68
N GLY A 58 -13.55 4.96 -14.95
CA GLY A 58 -13.28 3.90 -13.97
C GLY A 58 -11.83 3.42 -14.03
N SER A 59 -11.22 3.20 -12.86
CA SER A 59 -9.87 2.64 -12.73
C SER A 59 -9.77 1.80 -11.45
N GLY A 60 -8.77 0.92 -11.36
CA GLY A 60 -8.46 0.18 -10.13
C GLY A 60 -8.17 1.09 -8.92
N HIS A 61 -7.89 2.38 -9.15
CA HIS A 61 -7.67 3.37 -8.09
C HIS A 61 -8.91 4.17 -7.67
N GLY A 62 -10.04 3.99 -8.34
CA GLY A 62 -11.29 4.72 -8.07
C GLY A 62 -12.00 5.21 -9.32
N ILE A 63 -13.03 6.02 -9.12
CA ILE A 63 -13.84 6.66 -10.14
C ILE A 63 -13.40 8.12 -10.24
N PHE A 64 -13.23 8.60 -11.46
CA PHE A 64 -12.72 9.93 -11.80
C PHE A 64 -13.68 10.62 -12.78
N PRO A 65 -13.66 11.97 -12.89
CA PRO A 65 -14.48 12.68 -13.86
C PRO A 65 -14.03 12.43 -15.30
N SER A 66 -12.74 12.17 -15.50
CA SER A 66 -12.13 11.93 -16.81
C SER A 66 -10.83 11.13 -16.68
N GLU A 67 -10.34 10.59 -17.81
CA GLU A 67 -9.03 9.95 -17.86
C GLU A 67 -7.90 10.94 -17.52
N GLN A 68 -8.03 12.20 -17.93
CA GLN A 68 -7.05 13.24 -17.64
C GLN A 68 -6.96 13.50 -16.13
N ALA A 69 -8.11 13.59 -15.44
CA ALA A 69 -8.14 13.75 -13.99
C ALA A 69 -7.43 12.58 -13.25
N ARG A 70 -7.48 11.35 -13.80
CA ARG A 70 -6.69 10.24 -13.29
C ARG A 70 -5.20 10.45 -13.50
N LYS A 71 -4.76 10.89 -14.69
CA LYS A 71 -3.34 11.17 -14.98
C LYS A 71 -2.79 12.24 -14.03
N ASP A 72 -3.55 13.31 -13.83
CA ASP A 72 -3.19 14.41 -12.94
C ASP A 72 -3.12 13.95 -11.48
N TRP A 73 -4.08 13.12 -11.05
CA TRP A 73 -4.05 12.52 -9.70
C TRP A 73 -2.84 11.62 -9.48
N ILE A 74 -2.46 10.80 -10.46
CA ILE A 74 -1.26 9.96 -10.39
C ILE A 74 -0.01 10.84 -10.27
N LYS A 75 0.08 11.91 -11.06
CA LYS A 75 1.20 12.85 -11.03
C LYS A 75 1.29 13.54 -9.66
N ALA A 76 0.18 14.10 -9.15
CA ALA A 76 0.11 14.73 -7.84
C ALA A 76 0.53 13.76 -6.72
N ARG A 77 0.05 12.51 -6.76
CA ARG A 77 0.44 11.47 -5.81
C ARG A 77 1.94 11.15 -5.87
N LYS A 78 2.54 11.10 -7.06
CA LYS A 78 3.99 10.90 -7.23
C LYS A 78 4.79 12.06 -6.64
N GLU A 79 4.39 13.31 -6.88
CA GLU A 79 5.06 14.47 -6.29
C GLU A 79 4.97 14.49 -4.75
N MET A 80 3.80 14.16 -4.18
CA MET A 80 3.67 14.02 -2.71
C MET A 80 4.53 12.88 -2.15
N SER A 81 4.70 11.78 -2.90
CA SER A 81 5.58 10.68 -2.49
C SER A 81 7.07 11.06 -2.52
N LYS A 82 7.50 11.94 -3.44
CA LYS A 82 8.87 12.45 -3.45
C LYS A 82 9.17 13.33 -2.23
N GLY A 83 8.19 14.11 -1.76
CA GLY A 83 8.31 14.92 -0.55
C GLY A 83 8.47 14.07 0.73
N THR A 84 7.81 12.91 0.78
CA THR A 84 7.91 11.96 1.91
C THR A 84 9.11 10.99 1.81
N ALA A 85 9.76 10.90 0.65
CA ALA A 85 10.93 10.04 0.40
C ALA A 85 12.27 10.61 0.90
N LYS A 86 12.27 11.75 1.61
CA LYS A 86 13.39 12.14 2.49
C LYS A 86 13.09 11.76 3.95
N LYS A 87 12.55 10.55 4.21
CA LYS A 87 12.94 9.88 5.46
C LYS A 87 14.43 9.62 5.34
N LYS A 88 15.24 10.50 5.93
CA LYS A 88 16.65 10.20 6.23
C LYS A 88 16.63 8.79 6.85
N ARG A 89 17.48 7.87 6.35
CA ARG A 89 17.73 6.61 7.06
C ARG A 89 17.92 6.97 8.53
N ASP A 90 17.21 6.27 9.40
CA ASP A 90 17.27 6.52 10.83
C ASP A 90 18.74 6.49 11.28
N PRO A 91 19.30 7.61 11.77
CA PRO A 91 20.68 7.64 12.23
C PRO A 91 20.94 6.64 13.37
N GLU A 92 19.90 6.23 14.10
CA GLU A 92 19.98 5.18 15.13
C GLU A 92 20.16 3.76 14.54
N LEU A 93 19.90 3.56 13.24
CA LEU A 93 20.18 2.30 12.53
C LEU A 93 21.65 2.16 12.09
N ILE A 94 22.51 3.05 12.60
CA ILE A 94 23.95 3.02 12.44
C ILE A 94 24.53 2.40 13.71
N TYR A 95 25.02 1.18 13.60
CA TYR A 95 25.79 0.57 14.69
C TYR A 95 27.26 0.93 14.53
N SER A 96 27.86 1.47 15.59
CA SER A 96 29.32 1.64 15.68
C SER A 96 29.94 0.26 15.90
N LEU A 97 30.77 -0.19 14.97
CA LEU A 97 31.57 -1.40 15.15
C LEU A 97 32.79 -1.09 16.05
N PRO A 98 33.39 -2.10 16.71
CA PRO A 98 34.55 -1.91 17.61
C PRO A 98 35.80 -1.33 16.92
N ASP A 99 35.85 -1.34 15.59
CA ASP A 99 36.90 -0.75 14.75
C ASP A 99 36.69 0.76 14.49
N GLY A 100 35.61 1.35 15.01
CA GLY A 100 35.29 2.77 14.85
C GLY A 100 34.67 3.12 13.49
N GLU A 101 34.43 2.15 12.61
CA GLU A 101 33.80 2.42 11.31
C GLU A 101 32.27 2.37 11.40
N ILE A 102 31.66 3.49 11.00
CA ILE A 102 30.21 3.64 10.86
C ILE A 102 29.77 2.98 9.55
N ARG A 103 29.10 1.82 9.64
CA ARG A 103 28.56 1.10 8.48
C ARG A 103 27.06 0.83 8.63
N CYS A 104 26.36 0.92 7.51
CA CYS A 104 24.93 0.61 7.48
C CYS A 104 24.71 -0.92 7.39
N TYR A 105 23.77 -1.46 8.17
CA TYR A 105 23.41 -2.88 8.13
C TYR A 105 23.02 -3.31 6.70
N ASN A 106 23.86 -4.13 6.09
CA ASN A 106 23.62 -4.70 4.77
C ASN A 106 23.09 -6.13 4.95
N ARG A 107 21.79 -6.36 4.80
CA ARG A 107 21.16 -7.69 4.93
C ARG A 107 21.78 -8.82 4.06
N ARG A 108 22.57 -8.50 3.04
CA ARG A 108 23.29 -9.48 2.20
C ARG A 108 24.66 -9.85 2.78
N GLN A 109 25.23 -8.97 3.59
CA GLN A 109 26.36 -9.28 4.43
C GLN A 109 25.74 -9.67 5.77
N ASN A 110 25.63 -10.96 6.05
CA ASN A 110 25.19 -11.43 7.36
C ASN A 110 26.29 -11.03 8.35
N ILE A 111 26.27 -9.76 8.80
CA ILE A 111 27.23 -9.18 9.74
C ILE A 111 26.80 -9.68 11.11
N ILE A 112 26.91 -11.00 11.31
CA ILE A 112 27.14 -11.50 12.66
C ILE A 112 28.45 -10.83 13.06
N CYS A 113 28.43 -10.07 14.15
CA CYS A 113 29.63 -9.39 14.65
C CYS A 113 30.78 -10.41 14.75
N ARG A 114 32.02 -10.03 14.46
CA ARG A 114 33.15 -10.98 14.42
C ARG A 114 33.23 -11.82 15.70
N GLU A 115 33.00 -11.17 16.83
CA GLU A 115 32.92 -11.79 18.17
C GLU A 115 31.77 -12.80 18.27
N CYS A 116 30.58 -12.42 17.81
CA CYS A 116 29.39 -13.27 17.75
C CYS A 116 29.63 -14.49 16.86
N ARG A 117 30.33 -14.33 15.74
CA ARG A 117 30.67 -15.42 14.80
C ARG A 117 31.70 -16.36 15.41
N GLN A 118 32.63 -15.84 16.21
CA GLN A 118 33.64 -16.62 16.91
C GLN A 118 33.16 -17.19 18.26
N SER A 119 31.95 -16.84 18.71
CA SER A 119 31.38 -17.40 19.94
C SER A 119 31.16 -18.91 19.82
N GLU A 120 31.36 -19.62 20.92
CA GLU A 120 31.23 -21.09 20.96
C GLU A 120 29.83 -21.55 20.55
N ALA A 121 28.78 -20.84 21.00
CA ALA A 121 27.41 -21.14 20.63
C ALA A 121 27.18 -21.01 19.11
N MET A 122 27.71 -19.96 18.49
CA MET A 122 27.56 -19.76 17.05
C MET A 122 28.40 -20.75 16.24
N GLN A 123 29.60 -21.09 16.69
CA GLN A 123 30.43 -22.12 16.04
C GLN A 123 29.72 -23.47 16.05
N ARG A 124 29.12 -23.89 17.17
CA ARG A 124 28.31 -25.12 17.23
C ARG A 124 27.14 -25.14 16.23
N VAL A 125 26.44 -23.99 16.08
CA VAL A 125 25.37 -23.86 15.08
C VAL A 125 25.93 -23.95 13.66
N LEU A 126 27.06 -23.30 13.38
CA LEU A 126 27.69 -23.34 12.07
C LEU A 126 28.23 -24.75 11.74
N ASP A 127 28.82 -25.45 12.70
CA ASP A 127 29.31 -26.82 12.56
C ASP A 127 28.18 -27.81 12.29
N PHE A 128 27.02 -27.62 12.95
CA PHE A 128 25.81 -28.39 12.68
C PHE A 128 25.35 -28.25 11.23
N TYR A 129 25.28 -27.01 10.70
CA TYR A 129 24.86 -26.79 9.32
C TYR A 129 25.93 -27.14 8.28
N GLN A 130 27.21 -27.17 8.66
CA GLN A 130 28.33 -27.57 7.77
C GLN A 130 28.60 -29.07 7.78
N GLY A 131 27.96 -29.84 8.67
CA GLY A 131 28.10 -31.30 8.74
C GLY A 131 29.36 -31.78 9.46
N ASN A 132 30.04 -30.92 10.22
CA ASN A 132 31.27 -31.25 10.98
C ASN A 132 31.00 -31.65 12.44
N PHE A 133 29.75 -31.93 12.79
CA PHE A 133 29.35 -32.22 14.16
C PHE A 133 29.89 -33.60 14.60
N GLN A 134 30.92 -33.60 15.45
CA GLN A 134 31.36 -34.81 16.16
C GLN A 134 30.65 -34.86 17.51
N GLU A 135 29.71 -35.80 17.63
CA GLU A 135 28.99 -36.07 18.86
C GLU A 135 29.98 -36.62 19.90
N VAL A 136 30.38 -35.78 20.86
CA VAL A 136 31.15 -36.26 22.03
C VAL A 136 30.16 -36.94 22.96
N VAL A 137 29.99 -38.24 22.78
CA VAL A 137 29.36 -39.12 23.76
C VAL A 137 30.33 -39.24 24.93
N LEU A 138 29.90 -38.76 26.10
CA LEU A 138 30.62 -38.85 27.38
C LEU A 138 30.95 -40.29 27.77
#